data_AF-A0A6M3L7H0-F1
#
_entry.id   AF-A0A6M3L7H0-F1
#
_cell.length_a   1.000
_cell.length_b   1.000
_cell.length_c   1.000
_cell.angle_alpha   90.00
_cell.angle_beta   90.00
_cell.angle_gamma   90.00
#
_symmetry.space_group_name_H-M   'P 1'
#
loop_
_entity.id
_entity.type
_entity.pdbx_description
1 polymer ?
#
loop_
_entity_poly.entity_id
_entity_poly.type
_entity_poly.pdbx_seq_one_letter_code
_entity_poly.pdbx_strand_id
1 'polypeptide(L)'
;MKHSKLVDDPAVLQSFLNDNIWGKRYYHDLFPLKFSPRITVKYRVADKGAQVAAEVTAFGAEAPLKSRETADVKFMDLSPIRVKRVMNEDDIVEYKDLLAQPQTPEKDIMDFIFDDVKFVYDAVEARREYLALRALGTFTISTTDMAIAYNPEMPLQTTIDYNLAAAHKRVLLTATTSRRWGTGSVSQIQPITDF
;
A
#
# COMPACT_ATOMS: atom_id res chain seq x y z
N MET A 1 -9.30 6.73 -42.07
CA MET A 1 -10.46 6.68 -41.14
C MET A 1 -10.60 5.38 -40.33
N LYS A 2 -9.80 4.32 -40.56
CA LYS A 2 -9.85 3.10 -39.71
C LYS A 2 -9.01 3.17 -38.43
N HIS A 3 -7.99 4.03 -38.38
CA HIS A 3 -7.03 4.06 -37.27
C HIS A 3 -7.52 4.79 -36.00
N SER A 4 -8.47 5.72 -36.08
CA SER A 4 -9.02 6.36 -34.86
C SER A 4 -9.89 5.41 -34.03
N LYS A 5 -10.44 4.35 -34.65
CA LYS A 5 -11.25 3.36 -33.94
C LYS A 5 -10.43 2.43 -33.02
N LEU A 6 -9.10 2.38 -33.18
CA LEU A 6 -8.24 1.52 -32.36
C LEU A 6 -7.88 2.16 -31.02
N VAL A 7 -7.87 3.50 -30.97
CA VAL A 7 -7.57 4.28 -29.75
C VAL A 7 -8.78 4.32 -28.81
N ASP A 8 -10.00 4.40 -29.37
CA ASP A 8 -11.24 4.59 -28.61
C ASP A 8 -11.97 3.27 -28.29
N ASP A 9 -11.53 2.14 -28.83
CA ASP A 9 -12.19 0.85 -28.60
C ASP A 9 -11.68 0.21 -27.28
N PRO A 10 -12.53 0.13 -26.23
CA PRO A 10 -12.13 -0.47 -24.97
C PRO A 10 -11.77 -1.95 -25.10
N ALA A 11 -12.23 -2.65 -26.15
CA ALA A 11 -11.90 -4.05 -26.37
C ALA A 11 -10.43 -4.24 -26.75
N VAL A 12 -9.87 -3.35 -27.58
CA VAL A 12 -8.46 -3.39 -28.01
C VAL A 12 -7.53 -3.11 -26.83
N LEU A 13 -7.90 -2.15 -25.99
CA LEU A 13 -7.18 -1.88 -24.75
C LEU A 13 -7.20 -3.08 -23.80
N GLN A 14 -8.35 -3.75 -23.65
CA GLN A 14 -8.45 -4.92 -22.77
C GLN A 14 -7.59 -6.09 -23.28
N SER A 15 -7.56 -6.35 -24.59
CA SER A 15 -6.66 -7.37 -25.14
C SER A 15 -5.20 -7.03 -24.89
N PHE A 16 -4.80 -5.76 -25.12
CA PHE A 16 -3.43 -5.32 -24.87
C PHE A 16 -3.02 -5.48 -23.40
N LEU A 17 -3.91 -5.12 -22.47
CA LEU A 17 -3.64 -5.32 -21.05
C LEU A 17 -3.47 -6.81 -20.74
N ASN A 18 -4.36 -7.69 -21.21
CA ASN A 18 -4.29 -9.12 -20.93
C ASN A 18 -3.04 -9.81 -21.47
N ASP A 19 -2.49 -9.33 -22.60
CA ASP A 19 -1.29 -9.87 -23.21
C ASP A 19 0.00 -9.41 -22.50
N ASN A 20 -0.05 -8.32 -21.72
CA ASN A 20 1.10 -7.80 -21.02
C ASN A 20 1.48 -8.68 -19.82
N ILE A 21 2.78 -8.98 -19.70
CA ILE A 21 3.33 -9.70 -18.54
C ILE A 21 3.62 -8.69 -17.44
N TRP A 22 2.79 -8.67 -16.39
CA TRP A 22 3.02 -7.82 -15.22
C TRP A 22 4.07 -8.40 -14.27
N GLY A 23 4.77 -7.51 -13.58
CA GLY A 23 5.65 -7.91 -12.47
C GLY A 23 4.85 -8.59 -11.36
N LYS A 24 5.40 -9.67 -10.78
CA LYS A 24 4.77 -10.35 -9.64
C LYS A 24 4.77 -9.41 -8.43
N ARG A 25 3.58 -9.15 -7.87
CA ARG A 25 3.36 -8.29 -6.71
C ARG A 25 2.78 -9.12 -5.56
N TYR A 26 3.20 -8.85 -4.33
CA TYR A 26 2.83 -9.66 -3.16
C TYR A 26 1.59 -9.11 -2.44
N TYR A 27 1.23 -7.85 -2.67
CA TYR A 27 0.13 -7.22 -1.95
C TYR A 27 -1.22 -7.90 -2.19
N HIS A 28 -1.45 -8.56 -3.33
CA HIS A 28 -2.71 -9.27 -3.61
C HIS A 28 -2.96 -10.43 -2.63
N ASP A 29 -1.92 -11.20 -2.31
CA ASP A 29 -2.01 -12.36 -1.43
C ASP A 29 -2.00 -11.92 0.04
N LEU A 30 -1.21 -10.90 0.38
CA LEU A 30 -1.03 -10.43 1.75
C LEU A 30 -2.15 -9.49 2.21
N PHE A 31 -2.71 -8.70 1.31
CA PHE A 31 -3.73 -7.69 1.58
C PHE A 31 -4.84 -7.72 0.52
N PRO A 32 -5.81 -8.65 0.64
CA PRO A 32 -6.89 -8.74 -0.33
C PRO A 32 -7.73 -7.46 -0.34
N LEU A 33 -7.90 -6.88 -1.52
CA LEU A 33 -8.64 -5.63 -1.70
C LEU A 33 -10.13 -5.85 -1.43
N LYS A 34 -10.73 -4.93 -0.67
CA LYS A 34 -12.18 -4.88 -0.44
C LYS A 34 -12.73 -3.54 -0.90
N PHE A 35 -13.82 -3.60 -1.66
CA PHE A 35 -14.55 -2.41 -2.05
C PHE A 35 -15.28 -1.82 -0.83
N SER A 36 -15.15 -0.51 -0.64
CA SER A 36 -15.90 0.27 0.34
C SER A 36 -16.42 1.54 -0.34
N PRO A 37 -17.72 1.88 -0.19
CA PRO A 37 -18.26 3.13 -0.71
C PRO A 37 -17.86 4.36 0.13
N ARG A 38 -17.18 4.15 1.27
CA ARG A 38 -16.77 5.22 2.20
C ARG A 38 -15.28 5.48 2.11
N ILE A 39 -14.90 6.76 2.14
CA ILE A 39 -13.51 7.24 2.14
C ILE A 39 -12.88 7.10 3.53
N THR A 40 -13.68 7.25 4.60
CA THR A 40 -13.22 7.06 5.99
C THR A 40 -13.49 5.63 6.44
N VAL A 41 -12.43 4.92 6.81
CA VAL A 41 -12.48 3.57 7.38
C VAL A 41 -12.39 3.67 8.90
N LYS A 42 -13.29 2.99 9.60
CA LYS A 42 -13.28 2.87 11.06
C LYS A 42 -12.99 1.43 11.44
N TYR A 43 -11.98 1.22 12.26
CA TYR A 43 -11.71 -0.10 12.83
C TYR A 43 -11.66 -0.03 14.36
N ARG A 44 -12.21 -1.04 15.01
CA ARG A 44 -12.30 -1.14 16.46
C ARG A 44 -11.24 -2.14 16.93
N VAL A 45 -10.32 -1.68 17.78
CA VAL A 45 -9.39 -2.55 18.47
C VAL A 45 -10.01 -2.80 19.84
N ALA A 46 -10.55 -4.00 20.04
CA ALA A 46 -11.15 -4.38 21.32
C ALA A 46 -10.16 -5.30 22.05
N ASP A 47 -9.58 -4.81 23.13
CA ASP A 47 -9.07 -5.69 24.17
C ASP A 47 -10.27 -6.15 25.00
N LYS A 48 -10.48 -7.47 25.09
CA LYS A 48 -11.45 -8.00 26.05
C LYS A 48 -10.87 -7.78 27.45
N GLY A 49 -11.53 -6.95 28.25
CA GLY A 49 -11.20 -6.80 29.66
C GLY A 49 -11.39 -8.10 30.43
N ALA A 50 -10.73 -8.22 31.59
CA ALA A 50 -11.03 -9.30 32.53
C ALA A 50 -12.50 -9.23 32.95
N GLN A 51 -13.10 -10.39 33.27
CA GLN A 51 -14.49 -10.45 33.73
C GLN A 51 -14.67 -9.58 34.99
N VAL A 52 -15.70 -8.74 34.98
CA VAL A 52 -16.00 -7.84 36.10
C VAL A 52 -16.58 -8.67 37.26
N ALA A 53 -15.84 -8.77 38.37
CA ALA A 53 -16.31 -9.43 39.59
C ALA A 53 -17.32 -8.56 40.34
N ALA A 54 -18.30 -9.16 41.02
CA ALA A 54 -19.22 -8.46 41.90
C ALA A 54 -18.51 -8.00 43.20
N GLU A 55 -19.03 -6.94 43.83
CA GLU A 55 -18.53 -6.42 45.10
C GLU A 55 -19.41 -6.90 46.26
N VAL A 56 -18.79 -7.12 47.42
CA VAL A 56 -19.50 -7.48 48.65
C VAL A 56 -19.88 -6.19 49.38
N THR A 57 -21.16 -5.86 49.36
CA THR A 57 -21.71 -4.63 49.96
C THR A 57 -22.36 -4.93 51.32
N ALA A 58 -22.30 -3.97 52.24
CA ALA A 58 -22.94 -4.06 53.55
C ALA A 58 -24.49 -4.10 53.44
N PHE A 59 -25.14 -4.77 54.39
CA PHE A 59 -26.61 -4.85 54.42
C PHE A 59 -27.25 -3.46 54.55
N GLY A 60 -28.08 -3.10 53.57
CA GLY A 60 -28.79 -1.82 53.51
C GLY A 60 -28.09 -0.71 52.71
N ALA A 61 -26.90 -0.95 52.16
CA ALA A 61 -26.23 0.00 51.28
C ALA A 61 -26.47 -0.33 49.79
N GLU A 62 -26.59 0.69 48.96
CA GLU A 62 -26.78 0.55 47.52
C GLU A 62 -25.53 -0.02 46.84
N ALA A 63 -25.74 -0.81 45.80
CA ALA A 63 -24.65 -1.35 45.00
C ALA A 63 -23.97 -0.23 44.19
N PRO A 64 -22.62 -0.16 44.19
CA PRO A 64 -21.90 0.86 43.45
C PRO A 64 -22.00 0.63 41.93
N LEU A 65 -22.03 1.75 41.19
CA LEU A 65 -22.16 1.76 39.74
C LEU A 65 -20.83 1.36 39.07
N LYS A 66 -20.88 0.38 38.16
CA LYS A 66 -19.74 -0.03 37.34
C LYS A 66 -19.79 0.61 35.95
N SER A 67 -18.63 0.92 35.39
CA SER A 67 -18.51 1.48 34.04
C SER A 67 -18.67 0.39 32.96
N ARG A 68 -19.06 0.81 31.76
CA ARG A 68 -19.13 -0.06 30.59
C ARG A 68 -17.75 -0.24 29.98
N GLU A 69 -17.53 -1.37 29.31
CA GLU A 69 -16.33 -1.58 28.51
C GLU A 69 -16.23 -0.49 27.41
N THR A 70 -15.20 0.34 27.53
CA THR A 70 -14.83 1.30 26.49
C THR A 70 -13.93 0.62 25.49
N ALA A 71 -14.23 0.78 24.21
CA ALA A 71 -13.36 0.30 23.15
C ALA A 71 -12.86 1.47 22.31
N ASP A 72 -11.57 1.41 21.98
CA ASP A 72 -10.95 2.42 21.14
C ASP A 72 -11.37 2.23 19.69
N VAL A 73 -11.91 3.30 19.12
CA VAL A 73 -12.27 3.39 17.70
C VAL A 73 -11.20 4.23 17.02
N LYS A 74 -10.49 3.62 16.09
CA LYS A 74 -9.49 4.31 15.25
C LYS A 74 -10.11 4.69 13.91
N PHE A 75 -9.71 5.86 13.43
CA PHE A 75 -10.14 6.43 12.15
C PHE A 75 -8.97 6.46 11.17
N MET A 76 -9.25 6.17 9.91
CA MET A 76 -8.32 6.35 8.80
C MET A 76 -9.04 7.01 7.65
N ASP A 77 -8.47 8.08 7.11
CA ASP A 77 -8.95 8.72 5.89
C ASP A 77 -8.15 8.22 4.69
N LEU A 78 -8.83 7.65 3.70
CA LEU A 78 -8.19 7.12 2.52
C LEU A 78 -7.83 8.25 1.56
N SER A 79 -6.53 8.39 1.26
CA SER A 79 -6.03 9.32 0.25
C SER A 79 -5.99 8.68 -1.14
N PRO A 80 -6.31 9.43 -2.22
CA PRO A 80 -6.26 8.90 -3.58
C PRO A 80 -4.82 8.71 -4.06
N ILE A 81 -4.56 7.59 -4.75
CA ILE A 81 -3.30 7.35 -5.50
C ILE A 81 -3.53 7.78 -6.94
N ARG A 82 -2.72 8.70 -7.46
CA ARG A 82 -2.92 9.30 -8.79
C ARG A 82 -1.58 9.47 -9.48
N VAL A 83 -1.54 9.15 -10.78
CA VAL A 83 -0.39 9.34 -11.67
C VAL A 83 -0.91 9.92 -12.97
N LYS A 84 -0.16 10.85 -13.57
CA LYS A 84 -0.43 11.40 -14.90
C LYS A 84 0.86 11.46 -15.71
N ARG A 85 0.74 11.21 -17.01
CA ARG A 85 1.79 11.46 -18.00
C ARG A 85 1.18 12.30 -19.12
N VAL A 86 1.98 13.16 -19.71
CA VAL A 86 1.60 14.02 -20.84
C VAL A 86 2.50 13.62 -22.00
N MET A 87 1.90 13.49 -23.18
CA MET A 87 2.61 13.30 -24.43
C MET A 87 3.00 14.68 -24.97
N ASN A 88 4.30 14.88 -25.23
CA ASN A 88 4.80 16.15 -25.75
C ASN A 88 4.76 16.20 -27.28
N GLU A 89 4.98 17.38 -27.86
CA GLU A 89 4.99 17.55 -29.32
C GLU A 89 6.03 16.67 -30.03
N ASP A 90 7.20 16.46 -29.42
CA ASP A 90 8.26 15.60 -29.98
C ASP A 90 7.79 14.14 -30.09
N ASP A 91 7.15 13.62 -29.06
CA ASP A 91 6.58 12.25 -29.05
C ASP A 91 5.49 12.11 -30.14
N ILE A 92 4.69 13.16 -30.34
CA ILE A 92 3.65 13.18 -31.38
C ILE A 92 4.27 13.17 -32.78
N VAL A 93 5.42 13.81 -32.97
CA VAL A 93 6.15 13.79 -34.24
C VAL A 93 6.71 12.38 -34.49
N GLU A 94 7.33 11.77 -33.49
CA GLU A 94 7.85 10.40 -33.59
C GLU A 94 6.75 9.39 -33.96
N TYR A 95 5.57 9.50 -33.35
CA TYR A 95 4.41 8.70 -33.72
C TYR A 95 4.02 8.85 -35.20
N LYS A 96 4.01 10.08 -35.72
CA LYS A 96 3.68 10.34 -37.12
C LYS A 96 4.74 9.78 -38.07
N ASP A 97 6.01 9.85 -37.68
CA ASP A 97 7.11 9.28 -38.46
C ASP A 97 7.05 7.75 -38.49
N LEU A 98 6.67 7.11 -37.38
CA LEU A 98 6.43 5.67 -37.31
C LEU A 98 5.27 5.22 -38.20
N LEU A 99 4.20 6.02 -38.27
CA LEU A 99 3.06 5.77 -39.16
C LEU A 99 3.41 5.96 -40.64
N ALA A 100 4.32 6.88 -40.96
CA ALA A 100 4.73 7.16 -42.33
C ALA A 100 5.65 6.06 -42.91
N GLN A 101 6.27 5.26 -42.05
CA GLN A 101 7.18 4.19 -42.45
C GLN A 101 6.40 2.93 -42.92
N PRO A 102 6.64 2.43 -44.15
CA PRO A 102 5.85 1.35 -44.75
C PRO A 102 6.20 -0.06 -44.24
N GLN A 103 7.20 -0.21 -43.37
CA GLN A 103 7.68 -1.50 -42.86
C GLN A 103 7.61 -1.59 -41.32
N THR A 104 7.03 -0.61 -40.64
CA THR A 104 6.89 -0.65 -39.19
C THR A 104 5.91 -1.76 -38.80
N PRO A 105 6.30 -2.71 -37.95
CA PRO A 105 5.37 -3.74 -37.50
C PRO A 105 4.29 -3.09 -36.64
N GLU A 106 3.03 -3.48 -36.86
CA GLU A 106 1.85 -2.90 -36.21
C GLU A 106 1.95 -2.92 -34.67
N LYS A 107 2.68 -3.89 -34.11
CA LYS A 107 2.96 -3.98 -32.67
C LYS A 107 3.69 -2.74 -32.12
N ASP A 108 4.62 -2.15 -32.85
CA ASP A 108 5.43 -1.03 -32.35
C ASP A 108 4.60 0.25 -32.27
N ILE A 109 3.64 0.40 -33.18
CA ILE A 109 2.66 1.49 -33.17
C ILE A 109 1.68 1.31 -32.01
N MET A 110 1.24 0.08 -31.74
CA MET A 110 0.36 -0.23 -30.60
C MET A 110 1.07 -0.01 -29.26
N ASP A 111 2.31 -0.46 -29.14
CA ASP A 111 3.13 -0.25 -27.95
C ASP A 111 3.30 1.24 -27.68
N PHE A 112 3.56 2.07 -28.70
CA PHE A 112 3.67 3.52 -28.53
C PHE A 112 2.37 4.17 -28.03
N ILE A 113 1.21 3.76 -28.56
CA ILE A 113 -0.09 4.33 -28.15
C ILE A 113 -0.46 3.92 -26.72
N PHE A 114 -0.19 2.67 -26.34
CA PHE A 114 -0.64 2.10 -25.06
C PHE A 114 0.43 2.10 -23.95
N ASP A 115 1.67 2.51 -24.23
CA ASP A 115 2.75 2.60 -23.23
C ASP A 115 2.36 3.48 -22.04
N ASP A 116 1.65 4.59 -22.30
CA ASP A 116 1.20 5.49 -21.24
C ASP A 116 0.19 4.82 -20.30
N VAL A 117 -0.70 3.97 -20.81
CA VAL A 117 -1.66 3.24 -19.98
C VAL A 117 -0.94 2.20 -19.14
N LYS A 118 0.02 1.49 -19.73
CA LYS A 118 0.88 0.53 -19.03
C LYS A 118 1.66 1.20 -17.91
N PHE A 119 2.28 2.35 -18.19
CA PHE A 119 3.01 3.14 -17.21
C PHE A 119 2.12 3.56 -16.04
N VAL A 120 0.94 4.11 -16.31
CA VAL A 120 0.01 4.55 -15.26
C VAL A 120 -0.46 3.37 -14.41
N TYR A 121 -0.79 2.24 -15.03
CA TYR A 121 -1.16 1.03 -14.32
C TYR A 121 -0.02 0.54 -13.41
N ASP A 122 1.18 0.35 -13.97
CA ASP A 122 2.32 -0.16 -13.21
C ASP A 122 2.74 0.78 -12.07
N ALA A 123 2.64 2.10 -12.26
CA ALA A 123 2.94 3.07 -11.22
C ALA A 123 1.95 3.01 -10.05
N VAL A 124 0.64 2.89 -10.33
CA VAL A 124 -0.40 2.75 -9.28
C VAL A 124 -0.18 1.45 -8.50
N GLU A 125 0.09 0.36 -9.21
CA GLU A 125 0.28 -0.95 -8.63
C GLU A 125 1.58 -1.05 -7.82
N ALA A 126 2.68 -0.48 -8.32
CA ALA A 126 3.94 -0.37 -7.57
C ALA A 126 3.77 0.45 -6.28
N ARG A 127 2.93 1.49 -6.32
CA ARG A 127 2.65 2.29 -5.13
C ARG A 127 1.88 1.48 -4.08
N ARG A 128 0.92 0.65 -4.49
CA ARG A 128 0.21 -0.25 -3.58
C ARG A 128 1.14 -1.26 -2.93
N GLU A 129 2.02 -1.87 -3.72
CA GLU A 129 3.04 -2.80 -3.23
C GLU A 129 3.97 -2.14 -2.20
N TYR A 130 4.47 -0.94 -2.50
CA TYR A 130 5.32 -0.21 -1.58
C TYR A 130 4.63 0.05 -0.23
N LEU A 131 3.37 0.47 -0.25
CA LEU A 131 2.59 0.71 0.96
C LEU A 131 2.33 -0.59 1.75
N ALA A 132 2.04 -1.69 1.06
CA ALA A 132 1.86 -3.00 1.68
C ALA A 132 3.14 -3.51 2.37
N LEU A 133 4.28 -3.41 1.67
CA LEU A 133 5.59 -3.80 2.23
C LEU A 133 6.00 -2.90 3.39
N ARG A 134 5.71 -1.59 3.31
CA ARG A 134 5.96 -0.65 4.41
C ARG A 134 5.11 -0.98 5.63
N ALA A 135 3.83 -1.28 5.43
CA ALA A 135 2.94 -1.72 6.49
C ALA A 135 3.43 -3.02 7.15
N LEU A 136 3.99 -3.97 6.40
CA LEU A 136 4.56 -5.21 6.95
C LEU A 136 5.92 -5.03 7.62
N GLY A 137 6.78 -4.16 7.09
CA GLY A 137 8.13 -3.99 7.59
C GLY A 137 8.19 -3.18 8.88
N THR A 138 7.59 -1.98 8.88
CA THR A 138 7.69 -1.05 10.02
C THR A 138 6.39 -0.87 10.78
N PHE A 139 5.26 -1.33 10.23
CA PHE A 139 3.91 -1.12 10.78
C PHE A 139 3.59 0.37 11.02
N THR A 140 4.33 1.24 10.34
CA THR A 140 4.14 2.68 10.32
C THR A 140 4.32 3.17 8.89
N ILE A 141 3.42 4.04 8.44
CA ILE A 141 3.51 4.73 7.16
C ILE A 141 3.67 6.21 7.48
N SER A 142 4.83 6.79 7.15
CA SER A 142 5.14 8.20 7.43
C SER A 142 4.84 9.11 6.24
N THR A 143 4.74 10.42 6.49
CA THR A 143 4.58 11.44 5.44
C THR A 143 5.71 11.49 4.42
N THR A 144 6.92 11.03 4.75
CA THR A 144 8.05 11.00 3.81
C THR A 144 7.92 9.87 2.79
N ASP A 145 7.30 8.76 3.20
CA ASP A 145 6.99 7.64 2.31
C ASP A 145 5.84 7.97 1.37
N MET A 146 4.93 8.84 1.80
CA MET A 146 3.91 9.49 1.00
C MET A 146 4.54 10.66 0.25
N ALA A 147 5.34 10.38 -0.79
CA ALA A 147 5.88 11.41 -1.67
C ALA A 147 4.73 12.21 -2.30
N ILE A 148 4.33 13.27 -1.62
CA ILE A 148 3.31 14.22 -2.02
C ILE A 148 4.09 15.41 -2.55
N ALA A 149 3.79 15.83 -3.78
CA ALA A 149 3.92 17.24 -4.12
C ALA A 149 3.03 17.98 -3.13
N TYR A 150 3.63 18.42 -2.01
CA TYR A 150 2.95 19.02 -0.86
C TYR A 150 1.97 20.07 -1.36
N ASN A 151 0.67 19.76 -1.30
CA ASN A 151 -0.37 20.75 -1.52
C ASN A 151 -0.71 21.36 -0.14
N PRO A 152 -0.27 22.60 0.16
CA PRO A 152 -0.49 23.23 1.46
C PRO A 152 -1.97 23.38 1.83
N GLU A 153 -2.89 23.29 0.87
CA GLU A 153 -4.33 23.49 1.08
C GLU A 153 -5.07 22.24 1.60
N MET A 154 -4.45 21.05 1.49
CA MET A 154 -5.05 19.80 1.98
C MET A 154 -4.01 19.01 2.78
N PRO A 155 -3.90 19.23 4.11
CA PRO A 155 -2.93 18.52 4.93
C PRO A 155 -3.29 17.04 5.02
N LEU A 156 -2.41 16.16 4.52
CA LEU A 156 -2.54 14.72 4.69
C LEU A 156 -2.15 14.32 6.12
N GLN A 157 -2.74 13.23 6.61
CA GLN A 157 -2.36 12.62 7.88
C GLN A 157 -0.86 12.28 7.88
N THR A 158 -0.13 12.78 8.87
CA THR A 158 1.34 12.79 8.88
C THR A 158 1.96 11.46 9.24
N THR A 159 1.24 10.57 9.94
CA THR A 159 1.71 9.22 10.22
C THR A 159 0.51 8.30 10.49
N ILE A 160 0.53 7.13 9.86
CA ILE A 160 -0.37 6.02 10.16
C ILE A 160 0.41 4.99 10.95
N ASP A 161 0.04 4.76 12.21
CA ASP A 161 0.62 3.72 13.06
C ASP A 161 -0.41 2.62 13.32
N TYR A 162 -0.04 1.38 12.97
CA TYR A 162 -0.85 0.20 13.20
C TYR A 162 -0.70 -0.37 14.62
N ASN A 163 0.10 0.26 15.48
CA ASN A 163 0.23 -0.03 16.91
C ASN A 163 0.66 -1.48 17.21
N LEU A 164 1.65 -1.99 16.48
CA LEU A 164 2.27 -3.28 16.77
C LEU A 164 3.11 -3.18 18.06
N ALA A 165 2.97 -4.16 18.94
CA ALA A 165 3.77 -4.27 20.16
C ALA A 165 5.28 -4.17 19.85
N ALA A 166 6.01 -3.40 20.66
CA ALA A 166 7.44 -3.16 20.46
C ALA A 166 8.27 -4.46 20.41
N ALA A 167 7.80 -5.53 21.05
CA ALA A 167 8.43 -6.85 21.03
C ALA A 167 8.53 -7.46 19.63
N HIS A 168 7.65 -7.09 18.70
CA HIS A 168 7.66 -7.59 17.32
C HIS A 168 8.49 -6.71 16.37
N LYS A 169 8.93 -5.53 16.83
CA LYS A 169 9.85 -4.64 16.10
C LYS A 169 11.28 -4.96 16.49
N ARG A 170 11.75 -6.16 16.13
CA ARG A 170 13.11 -6.61 16.48
C ARG A 170 14.08 -6.20 15.39
N VAL A 171 15.04 -5.36 15.75
CA VAL A 171 16.25 -5.15 14.95
C VAL A 171 17.38 -5.89 15.65
N LEU A 172 18.19 -6.58 14.86
CA LEU A 172 19.46 -7.16 15.31
C LEU A 172 20.46 -5.99 15.50
N LEU A 173 20.40 -5.30 16.63
CA LEU A 173 21.02 -3.98 16.81
C LEU A 173 22.48 -4.01 17.30
N THR A 174 23.23 -3.05 16.78
CA THR A 174 24.62 -2.70 17.04
C THR A 174 24.88 -2.25 18.49
N ALA A 175 26.11 -2.54 18.92
CA ALA A 175 26.89 -2.11 20.09
C ALA A 175 26.60 -2.64 21.50
N THR A 176 25.38 -3.05 21.91
CA THR A 176 25.17 -3.38 23.35
C THR A 176 24.53 -4.73 23.67
N THR A 177 24.06 -5.50 22.68
CA THR A 177 23.66 -6.91 22.86
C THR A 177 24.12 -7.77 21.68
N SER A 178 24.96 -8.78 21.98
CA SER A 178 26.01 -9.32 21.10
C SER A 178 25.61 -10.26 19.94
N ARG A 179 24.39 -10.19 19.39
CA ARG A 179 24.03 -11.08 18.26
C ARG A 179 24.04 -10.31 16.95
N ARG A 180 24.99 -10.63 16.06
CA ARG A 180 25.09 -10.11 14.70
C ARG A 180 25.45 -11.25 13.75
N TRP A 181 24.74 -11.36 12.63
CA TRP A 181 25.15 -12.27 11.56
C TRP A 181 26.27 -11.59 10.75
N GLY A 182 27.52 -11.95 11.05
CA GLY A 182 28.70 -11.45 10.33
C GLY A 182 29.92 -11.13 11.19
N THR A 183 29.81 -11.06 12.52
CA THR A 183 30.95 -10.69 13.40
C THR A 183 31.03 -11.55 14.68
N GLY A 184 30.95 -12.88 14.56
CA GLY A 184 31.01 -13.81 15.70
C GLY A 184 31.51 -15.21 15.32
N SER A 185 31.90 -16.02 16.32
CA SER A 185 32.28 -17.42 16.10
C SER A 185 31.06 -18.24 15.61
N VAL A 186 31.27 -19.27 14.80
CA VAL A 186 30.19 -20.12 14.24
C VAL A 186 29.27 -20.71 15.33
N SER A 187 29.79 -20.93 16.54
CA SER A 187 29.02 -21.38 17.71
C SER A 187 28.05 -20.35 18.30
N GLN A 188 28.22 -19.07 17.98
CA GLN A 188 27.38 -17.95 18.43
C GLN A 188 26.37 -17.51 17.36
N ILE A 189 26.52 -18.01 16.13
CA ILE A 189 25.59 -17.77 15.03
C ILE A 189 24.61 -18.92 15.04
N GLN A 190 23.44 -18.72 15.66
CA GLN A 190 22.33 -19.68 15.68
C GLN A 190 21.12 -19.07 14.95
N PRO A 191 21.10 -19.09 13.60
CA PRO A 191 20.10 -18.36 12.82
C PRO A 191 18.67 -18.81 13.12
N ILE A 192 18.49 -20.08 13.46
CA ILE A 192 17.18 -20.67 13.74
C ILE A 192 16.61 -20.27 15.11
N THR A 193 17.43 -19.78 16.04
CA THR A 193 17.00 -19.38 17.40
C THR A 193 16.94 -17.87 17.60
N ASP A 194 17.21 -17.09 16.55
CA ASP A 194 17.28 -15.62 16.61
C ASP A 194 15.93 -14.93 16.29
N PHE A 195 14.86 -15.70 16.07
CA PHE A 195 13.48 -15.22 15.91
C PHE A 195 12.89 -14.66 17.20
#